data_AF-A0A6J1FFW9-F1
#
_entry.id   AF-A0A6J1FFW9-F1
#
_cell.length_a   1.000
_cell.length_b   1.000
_cell.length_c   1.000
_cell.angle_alpha   90.00
_cell.angle_beta   90.00
_cell.angle_gamma   90.00
#
_symmetry.space_group_name_H-M   'P 1'
#
loop_
_entity.id
_entity.type
_entity.pdbx_description
1 polymer ?
#
loop_
_entity_poly.entity_id
_entity_poly.type
_entity_poly.pdbx_seq_one_letter_code
_entity_poly.pdbx_strand_id
1 'polypeptide(L)'
;MSTQHQNADSNAVSGASLFDLLFPDSEMPGWDCSRTLSDAETQSWNWKNDQQLSGPQKRLEDLLCQPGNNLCADCGSPDPKWVSLNLGVFICIKCSGVHRSLGVHISKVFSVKLDNWTDEQVDTLMSIGGNTDVNMKYEACITDGHIKPKPDSCIEERHDFIRRKYELLQFYNASSQNSSDNNLLNKSSSSCSLSNTPSNNGTNDKRPYEKQPTRYRIGHVFRTSRIIRRDSEQKTLDKRGPSVSRQTSAGMVEFVGLVKVNVVRGTNLAVRDVVTSDPYVILMLGQQSVKTRVIKSNLNPVWNERLMLSIPENIPPLKVLVYDKDTFSTDDFMGEAEIDIQPLVAATKAYEKSTIDESMQLGKWMASTDNTLVKDGVINLVDGKVRQDISLRLQNVEKGVLEIELECIPLTQ
;
A
#
# COMPACT_ATOMS: atom_id res chain seq x y z
N MET A 1 69.49 -17.13 -34.81
CA MET A 1 68.29 -17.87 -34.37
C MET A 1 67.39 -16.84 -33.71
N SER A 2 66.29 -16.44 -34.34
CA SER A 2 64.95 -17.09 -34.27
C SER A 2 64.23 -16.73 -32.97
N THR A 3 63.02 -16.18 -32.94
CA THR A 3 62.06 -15.83 -34.03
C THR A 3 60.97 -14.87 -33.52
N GLN A 4 60.34 -14.09 -34.41
CA GLN A 4 58.97 -13.49 -34.33
C GLN A 4 58.65 -12.53 -33.15
N HIS A 5 58.30 -11.25 -33.38
CA HIS A 5 57.05 -10.65 -33.93
C HIS A 5 55.89 -10.49 -32.92
N GLN A 6 55.54 -9.22 -32.66
CA GLN A 6 54.19 -8.60 -32.77
C GLN A 6 52.95 -9.48 -32.45
N ASN A 7 52.00 -9.05 -31.60
CA ASN A 7 51.39 -7.70 -31.53
C ASN A 7 50.99 -7.29 -30.11
N ALA A 8 50.64 -6.00 -29.95
CA ALA A 8 49.90 -5.49 -28.81
C ALA A 8 48.57 -4.90 -29.29
N ASP A 9 47.46 -5.31 -28.69
CA ASP A 9 46.13 -4.71 -28.88
C ASP A 9 45.48 -4.47 -27.51
N SER A 10 44.79 -3.34 -27.37
CA SER A 10 44.27 -2.87 -26.08
C SER A 10 42.76 -3.13 -25.95
N ASN A 11 42.37 -3.99 -25.01
CA ASN A 11 40.98 -4.17 -24.60
C ASN A 11 40.69 -3.55 -23.23
N ALA A 12 39.61 -2.78 -23.16
CA ALA A 12 39.18 -2.11 -21.93
C ALA A 12 38.47 -3.09 -20.99
N VAL A 13 38.84 -3.10 -19.71
CA VAL A 13 38.16 -3.88 -18.68
C VAL A 13 36.89 -3.14 -18.25
N SER A 14 35.74 -3.57 -18.76
CA SER A 14 34.44 -3.23 -18.18
C SER A 14 34.18 -4.15 -16.97
N GLY A 15 33.78 -3.58 -15.83
CA GLY A 15 33.51 -4.36 -14.62
C GLY A 15 32.16 -5.06 -14.68
N ALA A 16 32.16 -6.36 -14.99
CA ALA A 16 31.00 -7.23 -14.78
C ALA A 16 30.72 -7.40 -13.27
N SER A 17 29.46 -7.66 -12.92
CA SER A 17 29.06 -7.81 -11.52
C SER A 17 29.38 -9.22 -11.01
N LEU A 18 29.55 -9.38 -9.69
CA LEU A 18 29.79 -10.68 -9.05
C LEU A 18 28.59 -11.66 -9.17
N PHE A 19 27.50 -11.22 -9.80
CA PHE A 19 26.28 -12.00 -10.02
C PHE A 19 26.33 -12.87 -11.29
N ASP A 20 27.13 -12.48 -12.29
CA ASP A 20 27.14 -13.08 -13.64
C ASP A 20 27.96 -14.39 -13.72
N LEU A 21 28.46 -14.89 -12.58
CA LEU A 21 29.38 -16.06 -12.50
C LEU A 21 28.76 -17.29 -11.81
N LEU A 22 27.47 -17.28 -11.48
CA LEU A 22 26.83 -18.38 -10.71
C LEU A 22 25.80 -19.22 -11.49
N PHE A 23 25.38 -18.81 -12.69
CA PHE A 23 24.39 -19.53 -13.49
C PHE A 23 24.75 -19.51 -14.99
N PRO A 24 25.45 -20.54 -15.50
CA PRO A 24 25.60 -20.75 -16.93
C PRO A 24 24.25 -21.14 -17.58
N ASP A 25 24.02 -20.72 -18.82
CA ASP A 25 22.78 -21.02 -19.53
C ASP A 25 22.54 -22.53 -19.69
N SER A 26 21.38 -23.00 -19.20
CA SER A 26 20.82 -24.31 -19.52
C SER A 26 19.63 -24.10 -20.44
N GLU A 27 19.82 -24.37 -21.73
CA GLU A 27 18.71 -24.39 -22.69
C GLU A 27 17.62 -25.36 -22.23
N MET A 28 16.35 -24.91 -22.28
CA MET A 28 15.18 -25.78 -22.14
C MET A 28 14.17 -25.47 -23.24
N PRO A 29 13.36 -26.46 -23.70
CA PRO A 29 12.55 -26.29 -24.89
C PRO A 29 11.44 -25.24 -24.70
N GLY A 30 11.35 -24.30 -25.65
CA GLY A 30 10.17 -23.45 -25.78
C GLY A 30 8.96 -24.28 -26.22
N TRP A 31 7.83 -24.13 -25.52
CA TRP A 31 6.57 -24.75 -25.89
C TRP A 31 5.75 -23.77 -26.74
N ASP A 32 5.39 -24.20 -27.96
CA ASP A 32 4.60 -23.40 -28.91
C ASP A 32 3.13 -23.86 -28.88
N CYS A 33 2.25 -23.02 -28.33
CA CYS A 33 0.82 -23.34 -28.17
C CYS A 33 0.00 -23.08 -29.47
N SER A 34 0.57 -23.40 -30.63
CA SER A 34 0.11 -22.95 -31.94
C SER A 34 0.01 -24.07 -32.99
N ARG A 35 -0.82 -25.09 -32.75
CA ARG A 35 -1.12 -26.09 -33.82
C ARG A 35 -2.47 -26.79 -33.66
N THR A 36 -3.23 -26.85 -34.75
CA THR A 36 -4.58 -27.45 -34.82
C THR A 36 -4.60 -28.71 -35.68
N LEU A 37 -5.32 -29.73 -35.18
CA LEU A 37 -5.98 -30.83 -35.91
C LEU A 37 -5.18 -31.67 -36.93
N SER A 38 -4.94 -32.94 -36.59
CA SER A 38 -5.56 -34.06 -37.31
C SER A 38 -5.51 -35.37 -36.50
N ASP A 39 -6.60 -36.14 -36.50
CA ASP A 39 -6.66 -37.46 -35.86
C ASP A 39 -6.06 -38.56 -36.75
N ALA A 40 -5.25 -39.47 -36.17
CA ALA A 40 -5.11 -40.88 -36.63
C ALA A 40 -4.19 -41.73 -35.72
N GLU A 41 -3.04 -41.22 -35.27
CA GLU A 41 -1.90 -42.08 -34.85
C GLU A 41 -1.37 -41.80 -33.42
N THR A 42 -2.22 -41.85 -32.39
CA THR A 42 -1.76 -41.61 -30.99
C THR A 42 -2.27 -42.63 -29.94
N GLN A 43 -2.78 -43.79 -30.36
CA GLN A 43 -3.20 -44.86 -29.45
C GLN A 43 -2.08 -45.88 -29.17
N SER A 44 -1.03 -45.47 -28.42
CA SER A 44 -0.06 -46.43 -27.85
C SER A 44 0.76 -45.90 -26.65
N TRP A 45 1.07 -44.60 -26.59
CA TRP A 45 2.12 -44.08 -25.69
C TRP A 45 1.67 -43.19 -24.52
N ASN A 46 0.37 -42.91 -24.35
CA ASN A 46 -0.15 -42.16 -23.19
C ASN A 46 -1.09 -43.01 -22.31
N TRP A 47 -0.54 -43.60 -21.25
CA TRP A 47 -1.33 -44.02 -20.06
C TRP A 47 -0.52 -44.08 -18.74
N LYS A 48 0.82 -44.00 -18.78
CA LYS A 48 1.68 -44.19 -17.60
C LYS A 48 2.20 -42.92 -16.91
N ASN A 49 2.02 -41.74 -17.50
CA ASN A 49 2.49 -40.46 -16.94
C ASN A 49 1.37 -39.54 -16.44
N ASP A 50 0.09 -39.87 -16.65
CA ASP A 50 -1.06 -39.07 -16.17
C ASP A 50 -1.42 -39.32 -14.69
N GLN A 51 -0.75 -40.28 -14.04
CA GLN A 51 -0.83 -40.43 -12.59
C GLN A 51 0.30 -39.62 -11.94
N GLN A 52 -0.05 -38.85 -10.90
CA GLN A 52 0.85 -38.09 -10.02
C GLN A 52 1.21 -36.63 -10.39
N LEU A 53 0.30 -35.89 -11.02
CA LEU A 53 0.07 -34.48 -10.61
C LEU A 53 -1.39 -34.25 -10.21
N SER A 54 -1.61 -34.12 -8.90
CA SER A 54 -2.88 -33.76 -8.26
C SER A 54 -2.58 -32.89 -7.03
N GLY A 55 -3.07 -31.65 -7.03
CA GLY A 55 -2.78 -30.66 -5.98
C GLY A 55 -2.67 -29.24 -6.56
N PRO A 56 -2.31 -28.24 -5.73
CA PRO A 56 -2.39 -26.82 -6.08
C PRO A 56 -1.47 -26.45 -7.25
N GLN A 57 -0.30 -27.09 -7.36
CA GLN A 57 0.67 -26.83 -8.42
C GLN A 57 0.06 -26.99 -9.83
N LYS A 58 -0.69 -28.08 -10.07
CA LYS A 58 -1.34 -28.33 -11.37
C LYS A 58 -2.46 -27.34 -11.63
N ARG A 59 -3.27 -27.02 -10.61
CA ARG A 59 -4.36 -26.04 -10.69
C ARG A 59 -3.85 -24.63 -11.02
N LEU A 60 -2.63 -24.29 -10.57
CA LEU A 60 -1.94 -23.05 -10.92
C LEU A 60 -1.39 -23.05 -12.35
N GLU A 61 -0.98 -24.22 -12.87
CA GLU A 61 -0.60 -24.40 -14.28
C GLU A 61 -1.84 -24.30 -15.20
N ASP A 62 -2.97 -24.89 -14.80
CA ASP A 62 -4.27 -24.73 -15.49
C ASP A 62 -4.73 -23.26 -15.54
N LEU A 63 -4.50 -22.49 -14.45
CA LEU A 63 -4.73 -21.03 -14.42
C LEU A 63 -3.85 -20.25 -15.41
N LEU A 64 -2.58 -20.62 -15.58
CA LEU A 64 -1.67 -19.97 -16.54
C LEU A 64 -2.09 -20.17 -18.00
N CYS A 65 -2.80 -21.26 -18.30
CA CYS A 65 -3.39 -21.52 -19.61
C CYS A 65 -4.65 -20.68 -19.92
N GLN A 66 -5.19 -19.92 -18.95
CA GLN A 66 -6.37 -19.08 -19.19
C GLN A 66 -6.05 -17.82 -20.01
N PRO A 67 -7.01 -17.29 -20.79
CA PRO A 67 -6.80 -16.12 -21.64
C PRO A 67 -6.24 -14.90 -20.88
N GLY A 68 -5.09 -14.39 -21.36
CA GLY A 68 -4.43 -13.21 -20.80
C GLY A 68 -3.47 -13.50 -19.64
N ASN A 69 -3.51 -14.66 -19.00
CA ASN A 69 -2.55 -15.05 -17.95
C ASN A 69 -1.16 -15.40 -18.52
N ASN A 70 -1.08 -15.67 -19.83
CA ASN A 70 0.17 -15.84 -20.57
C ASN A 70 0.96 -14.54 -20.81
N LEU A 71 0.39 -13.37 -20.49
CA LEU A 71 1.01 -12.05 -20.60
C LEU A 71 0.97 -11.32 -19.25
N CYS A 72 2.09 -10.72 -18.83
CA CYS A 72 2.20 -9.92 -17.62
C CYS A 72 1.14 -8.82 -17.56
N ALA A 73 0.35 -8.81 -16.48
CA ALA A 73 -0.81 -7.94 -16.31
C ALA A 73 -0.54 -6.46 -16.56
N ASP A 74 0.65 -5.95 -16.22
CA ASP A 74 0.93 -4.50 -16.25
C ASP A 74 1.76 -4.06 -17.46
N CYS A 75 2.56 -4.96 -18.05
CA CYS A 75 3.50 -4.59 -19.12
C CYS A 75 3.48 -5.47 -20.38
N GLY A 76 2.57 -6.45 -20.48
CA GLY A 76 2.45 -7.32 -21.64
C GLY A 76 3.65 -8.24 -21.94
N SER A 77 4.60 -8.38 -21.01
CA SER A 77 5.72 -9.33 -21.13
C SER A 77 5.20 -10.76 -21.15
N PRO A 78 5.59 -11.62 -22.10
CA PRO A 78 5.17 -13.03 -22.10
C PRO A 78 5.73 -13.79 -20.89
N ASP A 79 5.13 -14.96 -20.62
CA ASP A 79 5.58 -15.96 -19.63
C ASP A 79 5.79 -15.38 -18.21
N PRO A 80 4.73 -14.82 -17.57
CA PRO A 80 4.80 -14.27 -16.22
C PRO A 80 4.97 -15.34 -15.13
N LYS A 81 6.15 -15.39 -14.52
CA LYS A 81 6.55 -16.40 -13.49
C LYS A 81 6.27 -15.98 -12.04
N TRP A 82 5.58 -14.87 -11.83
CA TRP A 82 5.21 -14.33 -10.52
C TRP A 82 3.72 -14.00 -10.49
N VAL A 83 3.14 -13.98 -9.30
CA VAL A 83 1.72 -13.72 -9.04
C VAL A 83 1.59 -12.73 -7.90
N SER A 84 0.67 -11.77 -7.99
CA SER A 84 0.16 -11.03 -6.84
C SER A 84 -1.15 -11.66 -6.38
N LEU A 85 -1.10 -12.42 -5.27
CA LEU A 85 -2.17 -13.29 -4.81
C LEU A 85 -3.50 -12.55 -4.57
N ASN A 86 -3.48 -11.49 -3.76
CA ASN A 86 -4.68 -10.70 -3.41
C ASN A 86 -5.18 -9.77 -4.53
N LEU A 87 -4.44 -9.67 -5.63
CA LEU A 87 -4.85 -8.90 -6.82
C LEU A 87 -5.26 -9.82 -7.97
N GLY A 88 -5.05 -11.13 -7.86
CA GLY A 88 -5.35 -12.11 -8.91
C GLY A 88 -4.57 -11.93 -10.21
N VAL A 89 -3.34 -11.40 -10.18
CA VAL A 89 -2.57 -11.10 -11.41
C VAL A 89 -1.25 -11.84 -11.54
N PHE A 90 -1.01 -12.39 -12.73
CA PHE A 90 0.24 -12.94 -13.20
C PHE A 90 1.12 -11.84 -13.81
N ILE A 91 2.34 -11.69 -13.28
CA ILE A 91 3.26 -10.59 -13.57
C ILE A 91 4.68 -11.10 -13.86
N CYS A 92 5.45 -10.36 -14.67
CA CYS A 92 6.85 -10.70 -14.95
C CYS A 92 7.80 -10.24 -13.84
N ILE A 93 9.03 -10.74 -13.82
CA ILE A 93 10.02 -10.45 -12.77
C ILE A 93 10.30 -8.95 -12.56
N LYS A 94 10.29 -8.14 -13.64
CA LYS A 94 10.45 -6.68 -13.53
C LYS A 94 9.27 -6.02 -12.81
N CYS A 95 8.04 -6.46 -13.07
CA CYS A 95 6.85 -5.96 -12.37
C CYS A 95 6.77 -6.50 -10.94
N SER A 96 7.17 -7.75 -10.68
CA SER A 96 7.13 -8.33 -9.34
C SER A 96 8.05 -7.59 -8.36
N GLY A 97 9.18 -7.04 -8.82
CA GLY A 97 10.00 -6.10 -8.04
C GLY A 97 9.24 -4.83 -7.61
N VAL A 98 8.50 -4.20 -8.53
CA VAL A 98 7.67 -3.02 -8.24
C VAL A 98 6.51 -3.36 -7.30
N HIS A 99 5.84 -4.49 -7.52
CA HIS A 99 4.77 -4.95 -6.63
C HIS A 99 5.25 -5.18 -5.19
N ARG A 100 6.50 -5.63 -5.00
CA ARG A 100 7.12 -5.73 -3.67
C ARG A 100 7.33 -4.36 -3.00
N SER A 101 7.60 -3.28 -3.75
CA SER A 101 7.75 -1.93 -3.18
C SER A 101 6.42 -1.23 -2.87
N LEU A 102 5.27 -1.76 -3.29
CA LEU A 102 3.95 -1.32 -2.81
C LEU A 102 3.65 -1.82 -1.38
N GLY A 103 4.29 -2.91 -0.96
CA GLY A 103 4.07 -3.56 0.33
C GLY A 103 2.88 -4.53 0.37
N VAL A 104 2.92 -5.43 1.35
CA VAL A 104 2.05 -6.62 1.44
C VAL A 104 0.56 -6.35 1.68
N HIS A 105 0.19 -5.11 1.99
CA HIS A 105 -1.20 -4.66 2.13
C HIS A 105 -1.85 -4.34 0.78
N ILE A 106 -1.05 -4.04 -0.26
CA ILE A 106 -1.50 -3.81 -1.63
C ILE A 106 -1.22 -5.04 -2.50
N SER A 107 -0.04 -5.67 -2.35
CA SER A 107 0.38 -6.79 -3.21
C SER A 107 1.18 -7.87 -2.47
N LYS A 108 0.62 -9.07 -2.39
CA LYS A 108 1.21 -10.29 -1.82
C LYS A 108 1.89 -11.09 -2.95
N VAL A 109 3.20 -10.92 -3.14
CA VAL A 109 3.94 -11.42 -4.32
C VAL A 109 4.60 -12.79 -4.12
N PHE A 110 4.15 -13.79 -4.88
CA PHE A 110 4.62 -15.19 -4.90
C PHE A 110 5.17 -15.60 -6.27
N SER A 111 6.08 -16.57 -6.31
CA SER A 111 6.54 -17.24 -7.53
C SER A 111 5.63 -18.41 -7.89
N VAL A 112 5.38 -18.61 -9.18
CA VAL A 112 4.66 -19.80 -9.69
C VAL A 112 5.39 -21.11 -9.35
N LYS A 113 6.73 -21.09 -9.27
CA LYS A 113 7.57 -22.31 -9.18
C LYS A 113 8.56 -22.36 -8.02
N LEU A 114 8.83 -21.25 -7.35
CA LEU A 114 9.83 -21.18 -6.26
C LEU A 114 9.21 -21.08 -4.85
N ASP A 115 7.92 -20.78 -4.76
CA ASP A 115 7.18 -20.73 -3.50
C ASP A 115 6.24 -21.94 -3.39
N ASN A 116 5.98 -22.40 -2.16
CA ASN A 116 5.02 -23.47 -1.90
C ASN A 116 3.59 -22.92 -1.94
N TRP A 117 2.71 -23.57 -2.71
CA TRP A 117 1.30 -23.21 -2.84
C TRP A 117 0.40 -24.13 -2.02
N THR A 118 -0.62 -23.56 -1.37
CA THR A 118 -1.73 -24.30 -0.76
C THR A 118 -2.96 -24.25 -1.67
N ASP A 119 -3.90 -25.18 -1.52
CA ASP A 119 -5.12 -25.22 -2.33
C ASP A 119 -5.96 -23.94 -2.18
N GLU A 120 -6.04 -23.37 -0.98
CA GLU A 120 -6.84 -22.17 -0.71
C GLU A 120 -6.24 -20.91 -1.36
N GLN A 121 -4.91 -20.86 -1.53
CA GLN A 121 -4.25 -19.81 -2.30
C GLN A 121 -4.63 -19.91 -3.79
N VAL A 122 -4.76 -21.12 -4.33
CA VAL A 122 -5.17 -21.32 -5.73
C VAL A 122 -6.68 -21.10 -5.90
N ASP A 123 -7.51 -21.49 -4.93
CA ASP A 123 -8.94 -21.14 -4.87
C ASP A 123 -9.13 -19.61 -4.91
N THR A 124 -8.29 -18.86 -4.19
CA THR A 124 -8.30 -17.38 -4.19
C THR A 124 -7.98 -16.82 -5.57
N LEU A 125 -7.01 -17.37 -6.30
CA LEU A 125 -6.71 -16.93 -7.67
C LEU A 125 -7.85 -17.28 -8.64
N MET A 126 -8.43 -18.48 -8.51
CA MET A 126 -9.56 -18.92 -9.35
C MET A 126 -10.82 -18.07 -9.15
N SER A 127 -11.05 -17.54 -7.94
CA SER A 127 -12.22 -16.69 -7.67
C SER A 127 -12.08 -15.24 -8.16
N ILE A 128 -10.85 -14.76 -8.41
CA ILE A 128 -10.59 -13.40 -8.93
C ILE A 128 -10.58 -13.36 -10.48
N GLY A 129 -10.47 -14.51 -11.16
CA GLY A 129 -10.62 -14.65 -12.62
C GLY A 129 -9.33 -14.45 -13.45
N GLY A 130 -8.37 -13.68 -12.93
CA GLY A 130 -7.04 -13.52 -13.55
C GLY A 130 -6.83 -12.20 -14.30
N ASN A 131 -5.79 -12.15 -15.13
CA ASN A 131 -5.30 -10.93 -15.78
C ASN A 131 -6.34 -10.24 -16.66
N THR A 132 -7.24 -11.00 -17.30
CA THR A 132 -8.27 -10.43 -18.17
C THR A 132 -9.30 -9.64 -17.36
N ASP A 133 -9.87 -10.25 -16.32
CA ASP A 133 -10.89 -9.61 -15.47
C ASP A 133 -10.30 -8.49 -14.60
N VAL A 134 -9.08 -8.70 -14.07
CA VAL A 134 -8.40 -7.68 -13.26
C VAL A 134 -8.01 -6.49 -14.13
N ASN A 135 -7.50 -6.67 -15.35
CA ASN A 135 -7.27 -5.53 -16.24
C ASN A 135 -8.59 -4.86 -16.66
N MET A 136 -9.65 -5.62 -16.93
CA MET A 136 -10.99 -5.06 -17.21
C MET A 136 -11.52 -4.20 -16.05
N LYS A 137 -11.12 -4.48 -14.80
CA LYS A 137 -11.51 -3.73 -13.60
C LYS A 137 -10.58 -2.54 -13.28
N TYR A 138 -9.26 -2.74 -13.37
CA TYR A 138 -8.22 -1.79 -12.94
C TYR A 138 -7.58 -0.98 -14.07
N GLU A 139 -7.94 -1.21 -15.35
CA GLU A 139 -7.47 -0.44 -16.51
C GLU A 139 -8.64 0.16 -17.34
N ALA A 140 -9.88 0.01 -16.86
CA ALA A 140 -11.11 0.44 -17.51
C ALA A 140 -11.17 1.93 -17.88
N CYS A 141 -10.44 2.78 -17.15
CA CYS A 141 -10.43 4.23 -17.32
C CYS A 141 -9.01 4.79 -17.50
N ILE A 142 -8.18 4.10 -18.31
CA ILE A 142 -6.93 4.69 -18.81
C ILE A 142 -7.26 5.92 -19.66
N THR A 143 -6.78 7.09 -19.23
CA THR A 143 -7.02 8.38 -19.89
C THR A 143 -5.87 8.77 -20.82
N ASP A 144 -6.18 9.55 -21.87
CA ASP A 144 -5.20 10.12 -22.79
C ASP A 144 -4.04 10.81 -22.03
N GLY A 145 -2.85 10.23 -22.12
CA GLY A 145 -1.64 10.66 -21.40
C GLY A 145 -1.04 9.61 -20.47
N HIS A 146 -1.80 8.59 -20.04
CA HIS A 146 -1.26 7.44 -19.31
C HIS A 146 -1.19 6.24 -20.26
N ILE A 147 0.02 5.80 -20.63
CA ILE A 147 0.21 4.66 -21.53
C ILE A 147 0.66 3.46 -20.72
N LYS A 148 0.06 2.29 -20.96
CA LYS A 148 0.47 1.02 -20.35
C LYS A 148 1.92 0.70 -20.76
N PRO A 149 2.85 0.44 -19.82
CA PRO A 149 4.26 0.20 -20.14
C PRO A 149 4.44 -1.07 -20.97
N LYS A 150 5.57 -1.16 -21.67
CA LYS A 150 5.90 -2.29 -22.56
C LYS A 150 6.89 -3.28 -21.90
N PRO A 151 7.21 -4.43 -22.51
CA PRO A 151 8.24 -5.34 -22.00
C PRO A 151 9.64 -4.69 -21.89
N ASP A 152 9.93 -3.74 -22.77
CA ASP A 152 11.16 -2.94 -22.85
C ASP A 152 11.14 -1.67 -21.96
N SER A 153 9.97 -1.18 -21.52
CA SER A 153 9.84 -0.01 -20.62
C SER A 153 10.74 -0.09 -19.38
N CYS A 154 11.26 1.07 -18.97
CA CYS A 154 12.16 1.22 -17.83
C CYS A 154 11.44 0.98 -16.49
N ILE A 155 12.21 0.89 -15.40
CA ILE A 155 11.64 0.55 -14.08
C ILE A 155 10.80 1.70 -13.50
N GLU A 156 11.12 2.93 -13.89
CA GLU A 156 10.41 4.16 -13.50
C GLU A 156 9.02 4.22 -14.15
N GLU A 157 8.89 3.99 -15.45
CA GLU A 157 7.60 3.89 -16.16
C GLU A 157 6.72 2.78 -15.57
N ARG A 158 7.31 1.63 -15.26
CA ARG A 158 6.63 0.51 -14.62
C ARG A 158 6.12 0.89 -13.24
N HIS A 159 6.96 1.52 -12.42
CA HIS A 159 6.60 1.98 -11.08
C HIS A 159 5.50 3.04 -11.11
N ASP A 160 5.60 4.03 -12.01
CA ASP A 160 4.64 5.11 -12.18
C ASP A 160 3.23 4.59 -12.57
N PHE A 161 3.16 3.61 -13.50
CA PHE A 161 1.92 2.95 -13.90
C PHE A 161 1.34 2.01 -12.84
N ILE A 162 2.15 1.10 -12.29
CA ILE A 162 1.70 0.08 -11.32
C ILE A 162 1.18 0.74 -10.03
N ARG A 163 1.84 1.80 -9.56
CA ARG A 163 1.38 2.61 -8.41
C ARG A 163 0.03 3.28 -8.69
N ARG A 164 -0.17 3.84 -9.90
CA ARG A 164 -1.49 4.40 -10.30
C ARG A 164 -2.58 3.35 -10.39
N LYS A 165 -2.25 2.17 -10.90
CA LYS A 165 -3.18 1.06 -11.11
C LYS A 165 -3.70 0.49 -9.79
N TYR A 166 -2.83 0.17 -8.83
CA TYR A 166 -3.22 -0.58 -7.62
C TYR A 166 -3.19 0.19 -6.30
N GLU A 167 -2.35 1.23 -6.14
CA GLU A 167 -2.34 2.06 -4.91
C GLU A 167 -3.30 3.24 -5.04
N LEU A 168 -3.21 4.00 -6.13
CA LEU A 168 -4.02 5.21 -6.34
C LEU A 168 -5.36 4.93 -7.04
N LEU A 169 -5.58 3.69 -7.50
CA LEU A 169 -6.79 3.21 -8.21
C LEU A 169 -7.23 4.12 -9.38
N GLN A 170 -6.30 4.82 -10.03
CA GLN A 170 -6.59 5.95 -10.91
C GLN A 170 -7.37 5.56 -12.18
N PHE A 171 -7.25 4.32 -12.63
CA PHE A 171 -7.93 3.79 -13.83
C PHE A 171 -9.06 2.80 -13.49
N TYR A 172 -9.39 2.66 -12.20
CA TYR A 172 -10.38 1.70 -11.68
C TYR A 172 -11.82 2.14 -11.97
N ASN A 173 -12.63 1.23 -12.52
CA ASN A 173 -14.06 1.51 -12.73
C ASN A 173 -14.92 1.03 -11.55
N ALA A 174 -15.43 1.98 -10.77
CA ALA A 174 -16.34 1.73 -9.65
C ALA A 174 -17.77 1.32 -10.07
N SER A 175 -18.17 1.46 -11.33
CA SER A 175 -19.57 1.21 -11.75
C SER A 175 -19.93 -0.26 -11.94
N SER A 176 -18.97 -1.19 -12.02
CA SER A 176 -19.21 -2.61 -12.29
C SER A 176 -19.76 -3.44 -11.12
N GLN A 177 -20.11 -2.82 -9.98
CA GLN A 177 -20.76 -3.48 -8.84
C GLN A 177 -22.28 -3.27 -8.78
N ASN A 178 -22.84 -2.33 -9.53
CA ASN A 178 -24.25 -1.93 -9.40
C ASN A 178 -25.16 -2.58 -10.45
N SER A 179 -25.45 -3.87 -10.28
CA SER A 179 -26.45 -4.59 -11.10
C SER A 179 -27.36 -5.53 -10.28
N SER A 180 -27.56 -5.24 -9.00
CA SER A 180 -28.67 -5.78 -8.20
C SER A 180 -29.31 -4.73 -7.27
N ASP A 181 -29.39 -3.48 -7.72
CA ASP A 181 -30.48 -2.56 -7.35
C ASP A 181 -30.51 -1.36 -8.32
N ASN A 182 -31.64 -1.16 -9.01
CA ASN A 182 -31.77 -0.15 -10.07
C ASN A 182 -32.67 1.00 -9.64
N ASN A 183 -32.10 2.19 -9.45
CA ASN A 183 -32.82 3.46 -9.66
C ASN A 183 -31.82 4.62 -9.84
N LEU A 184 -31.35 4.82 -11.08
CA LEU A 184 -30.49 5.95 -11.43
C LEU A 184 -30.80 6.46 -12.85
N LEU A 185 -30.60 7.77 -13.05
CA LEU A 185 -31.05 8.63 -14.14
C LEU A 185 -31.10 8.02 -15.56
N ASN A 186 -32.22 8.25 -16.27
CA ASN A 186 -32.16 8.56 -17.71
C ASN A 186 -31.65 10.01 -17.86
N LYS A 187 -30.56 10.30 -18.59
CA LYS A 187 -30.24 10.08 -20.01
C LYS A 187 -30.95 11.04 -21.00
N SER A 188 -30.17 12.01 -21.45
CA SER A 188 -29.91 12.31 -22.87
C SER A 188 -28.67 13.21 -22.93
N SER A 189 -27.53 12.86 -23.55
CA SER A 189 -27.27 12.77 -25.01
C SER A 189 -27.67 14.05 -25.75
N SER A 190 -26.82 14.68 -26.59
CA SER A 190 -25.89 14.04 -27.54
C SER A 190 -24.62 14.86 -27.84
N SER A 191 -23.67 14.23 -28.53
CA SER A 191 -22.62 14.86 -29.36
C SER A 191 -23.22 15.74 -30.49
N CYS A 192 -22.54 16.63 -31.22
CA CYS A 192 -21.18 16.54 -31.79
C CYS A 192 -20.68 17.87 -32.44
N SER A 193 -19.35 17.96 -32.66
CA SER A 193 -18.65 18.50 -33.85
C SER A 193 -18.83 19.95 -34.40
N LEU A 194 -17.67 20.62 -34.51
CA LEU A 194 -17.18 21.53 -35.58
C LEU A 194 -17.66 23.00 -35.75
N SER A 195 -16.66 23.90 -35.74
CA SER A 195 -16.45 25.12 -36.56
C SER A 195 -17.57 26.17 -36.80
N ASN A 196 -17.41 27.39 -36.26
CA ASN A 196 -16.87 28.54 -37.04
C ASN A 196 -16.78 29.87 -36.23
N THR A 197 -16.14 30.88 -36.82
CA THR A 197 -15.87 32.24 -36.30
C THR A 197 -17.05 33.23 -36.48
N PRO A 198 -17.03 34.46 -35.90
CA PRO A 198 -18.25 35.13 -35.42
C PRO A 198 -18.93 36.11 -36.41
N SER A 199 -20.12 36.60 -36.01
CA SER A 199 -20.77 37.79 -36.58
C SER A 199 -21.72 38.46 -35.55
N ASN A 200 -21.90 39.78 -35.65
CA ASN A 200 -22.73 40.60 -34.74
C ASN A 200 -24.16 40.83 -35.28
N ASN A 201 -25.16 40.99 -34.39
CA ASN A 201 -25.95 42.24 -34.22
C ASN A 201 -27.36 42.03 -33.61
N GLY A 202 -27.68 42.79 -32.54
CA GLY A 202 -29.02 43.23 -32.13
C GLY A 202 -30.08 42.17 -31.71
N THR A 203 -31.26 42.54 -31.19
CA THR A 203 -31.66 43.78 -30.48
C THR A 203 -32.97 43.54 -29.69
N ASN A 204 -33.08 44.16 -28.51
CA ASN A 204 -34.31 44.61 -27.81
C ASN A 204 -35.42 43.62 -27.32
N ASP A 205 -35.66 43.73 -26.01
CA ASP A 205 -36.96 43.88 -25.32
C ASP A 205 -38.07 42.81 -25.39
N LYS A 206 -38.29 42.12 -24.25
CA LYS A 206 -39.40 42.47 -23.30
C LYS A 206 -39.34 41.71 -21.95
N ARG A 207 -39.97 42.31 -20.94
CA ARG A 207 -40.16 41.89 -19.52
C ARG A 207 -41.50 42.50 -19.02
N PRO A 208 -42.01 42.24 -17.80
CA PRO A 208 -41.44 41.51 -16.65
C PRO A 208 -42.17 40.13 -16.46
N TYR A 209 -42.70 39.61 -15.34
CA TYR A 209 -42.87 40.01 -13.93
C TYR A 209 -43.21 38.78 -13.05
N GLU A 210 -42.83 38.60 -11.77
CA GLU A 210 -41.67 39.03 -10.95
C GLU A 210 -41.72 38.30 -9.58
N LYS A 211 -40.57 38.06 -8.93
CA LYS A 211 -40.40 38.06 -7.45
C LYS A 211 -38.93 38.05 -7.02
N GLN A 212 -38.60 38.93 -6.08
CA GLN A 212 -37.36 39.03 -5.29
C GLN A 212 -37.77 38.97 -3.80
N PRO A 213 -36.86 38.84 -2.79
CA PRO A 213 -35.40 39.04 -2.78
C PRO A 213 -34.63 37.72 -2.51
N THR A 214 -33.30 37.66 -2.26
CA THR A 214 -32.27 38.69 -2.01
C THR A 214 -30.91 38.26 -2.60
N ARG A 215 -29.92 39.16 -2.63
CA ARG A 215 -28.49 38.79 -2.66
C ARG A 215 -27.67 39.68 -1.74
N TYR A 216 -26.92 39.06 -0.83
CA TYR A 216 -25.59 39.55 -0.46
C TYR A 216 -24.54 38.68 -1.18
N ARG A 217 -23.53 39.32 -1.77
CA ARG A 217 -22.35 38.67 -2.33
C ARG A 217 -21.11 39.29 -1.70
N ILE A 218 -20.47 38.52 -0.83
CA ILE A 218 -19.04 38.62 -0.58
C ILE A 218 -18.51 37.21 -0.87
N GLY A 219 -17.37 37.11 -1.52
CA GLY A 219 -16.69 35.83 -1.72
C GLY A 219 -15.19 36.03 -1.57
N HIS A 220 -14.44 34.94 -1.65
CA HIS A 220 -13.04 35.05 -2.06
C HIS A 220 -12.61 33.86 -2.90
N VAL A 221 -11.75 34.14 -3.87
CA VAL A 221 -11.08 33.14 -4.71
C VAL A 221 -9.60 33.45 -4.66
N PHE A 222 -8.80 32.51 -4.18
CA PHE A 222 -7.38 32.39 -4.50
C PHE A 222 -7.14 30.90 -4.80
N ARG A 223 -6.90 30.50 -6.06
CA ARG A 223 -5.73 30.77 -6.91
C ARG A 223 -4.45 30.16 -6.32
N THR A 224 -4.20 28.90 -6.67
CA THR A 224 -2.87 28.28 -6.64
C THR A 224 -1.94 29.01 -7.62
N SER A 225 -0.80 29.47 -7.11
CA SER A 225 0.23 30.14 -7.92
C SER A 225 1.01 29.14 -8.78
N ARG A 226 1.30 29.52 -10.02
CA ARG A 226 2.31 28.87 -10.89
C ARG A 226 3.62 29.67 -10.86
N ILE A 227 4.56 29.26 -11.73
CA ILE A 227 5.81 29.96 -12.14
C ILE A 227 6.84 29.98 -10.97
N ILE A 228 8.12 29.64 -11.14
CA ILE A 228 9.01 29.74 -12.31
C ILE A 228 9.87 28.48 -12.52
N ARG A 229 9.89 27.96 -13.78
CA ARG A 229 11.01 27.18 -14.34
C ARG A 229 12.10 28.15 -14.79
N ARG A 230 13.39 27.86 -14.57
CA ARG A 230 14.49 28.70 -15.06
C ARG A 230 15.68 27.86 -15.53
N ASP A 231 15.82 27.72 -16.84
CA ASP A 231 17.06 27.24 -17.47
C ASP A 231 18.15 28.31 -17.41
N SER A 232 19.41 27.89 -17.36
CA SER A 232 20.61 28.65 -17.79
C SER A 232 21.81 27.72 -17.83
N GLU A 233 22.49 27.61 -18.98
CA GLU A 233 23.71 26.82 -19.14
C GLU A 233 25.00 27.66 -19.09
N GLN A 234 26.03 27.08 -18.46
CA GLN A 234 27.49 27.24 -18.70
C GLN A 234 28.23 28.59 -18.54
N LYS A 235 29.44 28.46 -17.93
CA LYS A 235 30.67 29.30 -18.06
C LYS A 235 30.63 30.70 -17.37
N THR A 236 31.68 31.19 -16.70
CA THR A 236 33.09 30.78 -16.50
C THR A 236 33.59 31.00 -15.04
N LEU A 237 34.82 30.53 -14.72
CA LEU A 237 35.89 31.09 -13.82
C LEU A 237 35.52 31.99 -12.60
N ASP A 238 36.13 31.92 -11.41
CA ASP A 238 37.47 31.42 -11.04
C ASP A 238 37.68 31.15 -9.51
N LYS A 239 38.67 30.29 -9.18
CA LYS A 239 39.50 30.16 -7.94
C LYS A 239 38.97 30.27 -6.48
N ARG A 240 39.30 29.19 -5.74
CA ARG A 240 39.93 29.07 -4.37
C ARG A 240 39.09 29.15 -3.08
N GLY A 241 39.25 28.12 -2.24
CA GLY A 241 39.13 28.20 -0.76
C GLY A 241 38.33 27.05 -0.12
N PRO A 242 38.97 26.01 0.46
CA PRO A 242 38.25 24.94 1.14
C PRO A 242 37.94 25.30 2.61
N SER A 243 36.71 25.06 3.04
CA SER A 243 36.37 24.86 4.45
C SER A 243 35.78 23.47 4.61
N VAL A 244 36.16 22.76 5.68
CA VAL A 244 35.79 21.35 5.87
C VAL A 244 34.32 21.27 6.30
N SER A 245 33.44 20.92 5.36
CA SER A 245 32.07 20.55 5.68
C SER A 245 32.08 19.23 6.46
N ARG A 246 31.80 19.33 7.76
CA ARG A 246 31.69 18.20 8.69
C ARG A 246 30.60 17.26 8.17
N GLN A 247 30.98 16.07 7.70
CA GLN A 247 30.03 15.08 7.16
C GLN A 247 29.05 14.64 8.25
N THR A 248 27.81 15.13 8.18
CA THR A 248 26.69 14.56 8.94
C THR A 248 26.33 13.22 8.30
N SER A 249 26.79 12.14 8.91
CA SER A 249 26.38 10.77 8.58
C SER A 249 24.85 10.64 8.60
N ALA A 250 24.28 9.98 7.60
CA ALA A 250 22.84 9.89 7.47
C ALA A 250 22.20 9.03 8.59
N GLY A 251 21.33 9.66 9.40
CA GLY A 251 20.18 8.98 9.99
C GLY A 251 20.44 7.99 11.13
N MET A 252 21.26 8.32 12.13
CA MET A 252 20.96 7.84 13.48
C MET A 252 19.79 8.68 14.02
N VAL A 253 18.63 8.06 14.24
CA VAL A 253 17.50 8.70 14.92
C VAL A 253 17.74 8.56 16.42
N GLU A 254 17.90 9.67 17.12
CA GLU A 254 17.95 9.66 18.58
C GLU A 254 16.55 9.42 19.16
N PHE A 255 16.48 8.50 20.12
CA PHE A 255 15.26 8.13 20.83
C PHE A 255 15.33 8.60 22.28
N VAL A 256 14.23 9.14 22.79
CA VAL A 256 14.12 9.71 24.14
C VAL A 256 13.53 8.76 25.18
N GLY A 257 13.15 7.55 24.75
CA GLY A 257 12.50 6.53 25.58
C GLY A 257 11.96 5.38 24.74
N LEU A 258 11.32 4.42 25.40
CA LEU A 258 10.45 3.41 24.81
C LEU A 258 9.04 3.61 25.37
N VAL A 259 8.00 3.55 24.53
CA VAL A 259 6.62 3.41 24.99
C VAL A 259 6.23 1.94 24.89
N LYS A 260 5.83 1.37 26.03
CA LYS A 260 5.29 0.02 26.15
C LYS A 260 3.77 0.14 26.20
N VAL A 261 3.10 -0.48 25.23
CA VAL A 261 1.66 -0.41 25.01
C VAL A 261 1.07 -1.78 25.29
N ASN A 262 0.23 -1.90 26.30
CA ASN A 262 -0.57 -3.09 26.58
C ASN A 262 -1.95 -2.92 25.94
N VAL A 263 -2.19 -3.58 24.81
CA VAL A 263 -3.53 -3.62 24.20
C VAL A 263 -4.36 -4.64 24.99
N VAL A 264 -5.24 -4.17 25.87
CA VAL A 264 -5.98 -5.01 26.82
C VAL A 264 -7.11 -5.74 26.12
N ARG A 265 -8.12 -4.99 25.64
CA ARG A 265 -9.30 -5.55 24.97
C ARG A 265 -9.97 -4.58 24.02
N GLY A 266 -10.73 -5.14 23.07
CA GLY A 266 -11.81 -4.44 22.36
C GLY A 266 -13.15 -4.75 23.00
N THR A 267 -14.11 -3.83 22.89
CA THR A 267 -15.49 -3.98 23.35
C THR A 267 -16.44 -3.49 22.27
N ASN A 268 -17.41 -4.35 21.90
CA ASN A 268 -18.40 -4.12 20.85
C ASN A 268 -17.80 -3.49 19.57
N LEU A 269 -16.75 -4.12 19.05
CA LEU A 269 -16.13 -3.73 17.78
C LEU A 269 -17.10 -3.93 16.61
N ALA A 270 -16.81 -3.29 15.48
CA ALA A 270 -17.48 -3.46 14.20
C ALA A 270 -17.64 -4.92 13.76
N VAL A 271 -18.58 -5.18 12.86
CA VAL A 271 -18.73 -6.48 12.16
C VAL A 271 -18.26 -6.29 10.73
N ARG A 272 -17.38 -7.17 10.23
CA ARG A 272 -16.99 -7.20 8.80
C ARG A 272 -17.15 -8.60 8.17
N ASP A 273 -17.05 -9.68 8.97
CA ASP A 273 -17.61 -10.98 8.58
C ASP A 273 -19.15 -10.96 8.53
N VAL A 274 -19.75 -12.08 8.12
CA VAL A 274 -21.21 -12.34 8.10
C VAL A 274 -21.92 -12.01 9.43
N VAL A 275 -21.25 -12.22 10.58
CA VAL A 275 -21.83 -12.03 11.93
C VAL A 275 -20.85 -11.51 12.99
N THR A 276 -19.56 -11.41 12.67
CA THR A 276 -18.48 -11.24 13.64
C THR A 276 -17.27 -10.54 13.00
N SER A 277 -16.09 -10.71 13.60
CA SER A 277 -14.78 -10.36 13.03
C SER A 277 -13.69 -11.23 13.68
N ASP A 278 -12.56 -11.39 13.00
CA ASP A 278 -11.26 -11.87 13.49
C ASP A 278 -10.31 -10.67 13.82
N PRO A 279 -10.61 -9.77 14.77
CA PRO A 279 -9.89 -8.49 14.90
C PRO A 279 -8.43 -8.59 15.38
N TYR A 280 -7.62 -7.64 14.91
CA TYR A 280 -6.30 -7.31 15.44
C TYR A 280 -6.05 -5.79 15.44
N VAL A 281 -5.05 -5.33 16.21
CA VAL A 281 -4.69 -3.91 16.33
C VAL A 281 -3.29 -3.65 15.77
N ILE A 282 -3.14 -2.57 15.00
CA ILE A 282 -1.86 -2.00 14.57
C ILE A 282 -1.61 -0.73 15.40
N LEU A 283 -0.40 -0.62 15.94
CA LEU A 283 0.12 0.58 16.60
C LEU A 283 1.19 1.20 15.71
N MET A 284 1.13 2.51 15.49
CA MET A 284 2.14 3.24 14.71
C MET A 284 2.66 4.47 15.47
N LEU A 285 3.99 4.62 15.53
CA LEU A 285 4.66 5.78 16.12
C LEU A 285 5.74 6.29 15.16
N GLY A 286 5.41 7.35 14.42
CA GLY A 286 6.24 7.84 13.33
C GLY A 286 6.36 6.82 12.21
N GLN A 287 7.58 6.33 11.96
CA GLN A 287 7.88 5.31 10.94
C GLN A 287 7.79 3.87 11.46
N GLN A 288 7.70 3.66 12.78
CA GLN A 288 7.59 2.33 13.37
C GLN A 288 6.14 1.86 13.37
N SER A 289 5.92 0.58 13.07
CA SER A 289 4.64 -0.09 13.25
C SER A 289 4.82 -1.47 13.86
N VAL A 290 3.89 -1.84 14.75
CA VAL A 290 3.80 -3.15 15.41
C VAL A 290 2.32 -3.56 15.45
N LYS A 291 2.04 -4.85 15.53
CA LYS A 291 0.66 -5.36 15.55
C LYS A 291 0.46 -6.43 16.62
N THR A 292 -0.76 -6.55 17.12
CA THR A 292 -1.15 -7.65 18.00
C THR A 292 -1.31 -8.96 17.23
N ARG A 293 -1.45 -10.08 17.95
CA ARG A 293 -2.10 -11.27 17.42
C ARG A 293 -3.55 -10.99 17.03
N VAL A 294 -4.05 -11.85 16.15
CA VAL A 294 -5.45 -11.96 15.72
C VAL A 294 -6.23 -12.76 16.77
N ILE A 295 -7.45 -12.33 17.09
CA ILE A 295 -8.39 -13.11 17.91
C ILE A 295 -9.61 -13.44 17.06
N LYS A 296 -9.82 -14.73 16.78
CA LYS A 296 -10.86 -15.16 15.85
C LYS A 296 -12.28 -14.97 16.39
N SER A 297 -13.16 -14.55 15.49
CA SER A 297 -14.62 -14.57 15.58
C SER A 297 -15.18 -13.95 16.86
N ASN A 298 -14.61 -12.82 17.30
CA ASN A 298 -14.94 -12.19 18.57
C ASN A 298 -14.93 -10.65 18.51
N LEU A 299 -16.11 -10.04 18.65
CA LEU A 299 -16.32 -8.59 18.73
C LEU A 299 -15.93 -7.95 20.07
N ASN A 300 -15.54 -8.75 21.06
CA ASN A 300 -15.04 -8.34 22.37
C ASN A 300 -13.68 -9.05 22.65
N PRO A 301 -12.66 -8.85 21.80
CA PRO A 301 -11.39 -9.57 21.87
C PRO A 301 -10.58 -9.15 23.10
N VAL A 302 -9.94 -10.09 23.78
CA VAL A 302 -9.04 -9.81 24.92
C VAL A 302 -7.62 -10.19 24.54
N TRP A 303 -6.86 -9.20 24.08
CA TRP A 303 -5.47 -9.39 23.64
C TRP A 303 -4.51 -9.48 24.84
N ASN A 304 -4.59 -8.56 25.80
CA ASN A 304 -3.57 -8.40 26.86
C ASN A 304 -2.13 -8.45 26.32
N GLU A 305 -1.91 -7.83 25.15
CA GLU A 305 -0.68 -7.98 24.38
C GLU A 305 0.20 -6.75 24.50
N ARG A 306 1.46 -6.98 24.93
CA ARG A 306 2.42 -5.93 25.28
C ARG A 306 3.42 -5.74 24.15
N LEU A 307 3.27 -4.62 23.45
CA LEU A 307 4.12 -4.21 22.34
C LEU A 307 4.99 -3.03 22.77
N MET A 308 6.15 -2.81 22.13
CA MET A 308 7.03 -1.67 22.43
C MET A 308 7.40 -0.92 21.16
N LEU A 309 7.50 0.40 21.26
CA LEU A 309 7.88 1.33 20.19
C LEU A 309 8.89 2.34 20.75
N SER A 310 9.95 2.64 20.00
CA SER A 310 10.95 3.63 20.41
C SER A 310 10.42 5.05 20.21
N ILE A 311 10.51 5.91 21.21
CA ILE A 311 9.98 7.27 21.18
C ILE A 311 11.03 8.19 20.55
N PRO A 312 10.82 8.77 19.35
CA PRO A 312 11.78 9.70 18.73
C PRO A 312 11.80 11.05 19.46
N GLU A 313 12.84 11.85 19.25
CA GLU A 313 12.95 13.21 19.82
C GLU A 313 11.74 14.11 19.52
N ASN A 314 11.33 14.19 18.24
CA ASN A 314 10.08 14.84 17.84
C ASN A 314 8.91 13.83 18.00
N ILE A 315 8.29 13.84 19.18
CA ILE A 315 7.27 12.87 19.60
C ILE A 315 5.96 13.05 18.79
N PRO A 316 5.60 12.11 17.90
CA PRO A 316 4.33 12.15 17.17
C PRO A 316 3.20 11.53 18.02
N PRO A 317 1.92 11.71 17.65
CA PRO A 317 0.84 10.93 18.23
C PRO A 317 1.03 9.43 17.94
N LEU A 318 0.67 8.59 18.90
CA LEU A 318 0.56 7.15 18.74
C LEU A 318 -0.78 6.85 18.05
N LYS A 319 -0.71 6.43 16.78
CA LYS A 319 -1.88 5.97 16.02
C LYS A 319 -2.20 4.53 16.39
N VAL A 320 -3.49 4.24 16.51
CA VAL A 320 -4.05 2.91 16.81
C VAL A 320 -5.10 2.62 15.75
N LEU A 321 -4.91 1.55 14.97
CA LEU A 321 -5.84 1.14 13.91
C LEU A 321 -6.32 -0.28 14.18
N VAL A 322 -7.59 -0.56 13.96
CA VAL A 322 -8.18 -1.90 14.12
C VAL A 322 -8.58 -2.44 12.75
N TYR A 323 -8.26 -3.71 12.52
CA TYR A 323 -8.54 -4.40 11.27
C TYR A 323 -9.09 -5.79 11.54
N ASP A 324 -9.94 -6.26 10.64
CA ASP A 324 -10.44 -7.63 10.60
C ASP A 324 -9.46 -8.53 9.84
N LYS A 325 -9.14 -9.73 10.37
CA LYS A 325 -8.19 -10.63 9.71
C LYS A 325 -8.87 -11.54 8.70
N ASP A 326 -9.02 -10.98 7.51
CA ASP A 326 -9.37 -11.74 6.34
C ASP A 326 -8.28 -12.75 5.94
N THR A 327 -8.67 -13.97 5.57
CA THR A 327 -7.69 -14.98 5.09
C THR A 327 -7.41 -14.80 3.60
N PHE A 328 -8.40 -14.37 2.83
CA PHE A 328 -8.35 -14.33 1.35
C PHE A 328 -8.51 -12.93 0.76
N SER A 329 -9.15 -12.00 1.46
CA SER A 329 -9.30 -10.59 1.05
C SER A 329 -8.11 -9.70 1.49
N THR A 330 -8.29 -8.39 1.36
CA THR A 330 -7.57 -7.36 2.12
C THR A 330 -8.22 -7.17 3.49
N ASP A 331 -7.44 -7.33 4.55
CA ASP A 331 -7.81 -7.12 5.96
C ASP A 331 -8.67 -5.86 6.16
N ASP A 332 -9.91 -6.02 6.64
CA ASP A 332 -10.97 -5.02 6.49
C ASP A 332 -10.98 -3.99 7.63
N PHE A 333 -11.33 -2.72 7.35
CA PHE A 333 -11.10 -1.64 8.33
C PHE A 333 -12.19 -1.55 9.41
N MET A 334 -11.75 -1.52 10.68
CA MET A 334 -12.60 -1.50 11.88
C MET A 334 -12.44 -0.24 12.74
N GLY A 335 -11.86 0.83 12.19
CA GLY A 335 -11.74 2.13 12.84
C GLY A 335 -10.37 2.42 13.45
N GLU A 336 -10.16 3.68 13.83
CA GLU A 336 -8.88 4.19 14.32
C GLU A 336 -9.03 5.13 15.53
N ALA A 337 -7.93 5.35 16.26
CA ALA A 337 -7.82 6.40 17.27
C ALA A 337 -6.38 6.93 17.30
N GLU A 338 -6.22 8.19 17.70
CA GLU A 338 -4.91 8.76 18.03
C GLU A 338 -4.79 9.02 19.54
N ILE A 339 -3.58 8.87 20.06
CA ILE A 339 -3.20 9.14 21.44
C ILE A 339 -2.04 10.13 21.44
N ASP A 340 -2.20 11.25 22.15
CA ASP A 340 -1.05 12.10 22.49
C ASP A 340 -0.29 11.49 23.67
N ILE A 341 0.95 11.05 23.41
CA ILE A 341 1.85 10.50 24.44
C ILE A 341 2.80 11.54 25.04
N GLN A 342 2.79 12.80 24.56
CA GLN A 342 3.63 13.86 25.12
C GLN A 342 3.40 14.10 26.63
N PRO A 343 2.16 14.08 27.17
CA PRO A 343 1.92 14.18 28.60
C PRO A 343 2.56 13.04 29.41
N LEU A 344 2.53 11.81 28.90
CA LEU A 344 3.14 10.63 29.53
C LEU A 344 4.67 10.74 29.57
N VAL A 345 5.28 11.17 28.46
CA VAL A 345 6.74 11.37 28.37
C VAL A 345 7.18 12.57 29.22
N ALA A 346 6.39 13.65 29.28
CA ALA A 346 6.66 14.80 30.14
C ALA A 346 6.62 14.43 31.63
N ALA A 347 5.60 13.67 32.06
CA ALA A 347 5.50 13.14 33.41
C ALA A 347 6.70 12.24 33.77
N THR A 348 7.14 11.39 32.83
CA THR A 348 8.32 10.51 33.01
C THR A 348 9.61 11.31 33.16
N LYS A 349 9.86 12.29 32.26
CA LYS A 349 11.03 13.18 32.31
C LYS A 349 11.02 14.17 33.49
N ALA A 350 9.88 14.36 34.14
CA ALA A 350 9.77 15.07 35.41
C ALA A 350 10.14 14.14 36.57
N TYR A 351 9.60 12.91 36.59
CA TYR A 351 9.87 11.90 37.60
C TYR A 351 11.37 11.54 37.69
N GLU A 352 12.06 11.33 36.55
CA GLU A 352 13.52 11.09 36.51
C GLU A 352 14.36 12.19 37.21
N LYS A 353 13.81 13.40 37.35
CA LYS A 353 14.49 14.56 37.95
C LYS A 353 14.07 14.80 39.40
N SER A 354 13.15 14.00 39.95
CA SER A 354 12.63 14.13 41.29
C SER A 354 12.88 12.87 42.11
N THR A 355 13.68 12.97 43.17
CA THR A 355 13.91 11.88 44.14
C THR A 355 12.71 11.74 45.08
N ILE A 356 11.57 11.27 44.56
CA ILE A 356 10.29 11.14 45.27
C ILE A 356 9.75 9.73 45.05
N ASP A 357 9.51 9.00 46.14
CA ASP A 357 9.14 7.58 46.15
C ASP A 357 7.75 7.38 46.80
N GLU A 358 6.73 8.08 46.27
CA GLU A 358 5.32 7.89 46.66
C GLU A 358 4.42 7.90 45.41
N SER A 359 3.39 7.05 45.40
CA SER A 359 2.46 6.90 44.28
C SER A 359 1.51 8.10 44.17
N MET A 360 1.67 8.90 43.12
CA MET A 360 0.92 10.13 42.87
C MET A 360 0.25 10.14 41.50
N GLN A 361 -0.92 10.78 41.40
CA GLN A 361 -1.52 11.13 40.11
C GLN A 361 -0.74 12.30 39.49
N LEU A 362 -0.01 12.04 38.40
CA LEU A 362 0.86 13.03 37.74
C LEU A 362 0.13 13.86 36.68
N GLY A 363 -1.05 13.42 36.21
CA GLY A 363 -1.79 14.11 35.17
C GLY A 363 -3.14 13.49 34.83
N LYS A 364 -3.86 14.17 33.92
CA LYS A 364 -5.19 13.75 33.47
C LYS A 364 -5.41 14.24 32.04
N TRP A 365 -5.42 13.33 31.07
CA TRP A 365 -5.88 13.66 29.71
C TRP A 365 -7.41 13.59 29.73
N MET A 366 -8.09 14.74 29.67
CA MET A 366 -9.54 14.80 29.89
C MET A 366 -10.32 14.39 28.64
N ALA A 367 -11.41 13.65 28.83
CA ALA A 367 -12.33 13.32 27.76
C ALA A 367 -13.13 14.55 27.33
N SER A 368 -13.25 14.77 26.02
CA SER A 368 -13.99 15.89 25.44
C SER A 368 -14.70 15.48 24.16
N THR A 369 -15.70 16.26 23.74
CA THR A 369 -16.57 15.93 22.58
C THR A 369 -15.85 15.92 21.23
N ASP A 370 -14.63 16.44 21.20
CA ASP A 370 -13.72 16.58 20.06
C ASP A 370 -12.53 15.61 20.10
N ASN A 371 -12.42 14.74 21.11
CA ASN A 371 -11.35 13.76 21.21
C ASN A 371 -11.84 12.30 21.32
N THR A 372 -10.90 11.36 21.24
CA THR A 372 -11.15 9.91 21.14
C THR A 372 -11.49 9.23 22.47
N LEU A 373 -11.45 9.94 23.60
CA LEU A 373 -11.60 9.34 24.93
C LEU A 373 -13.05 9.04 25.30
N VAL A 374 -13.31 7.81 25.77
CA VAL A 374 -14.58 7.42 26.42
C VAL A 374 -14.62 7.88 27.88
N LYS A 375 -13.45 7.95 28.52
CA LYS A 375 -13.22 8.36 29.90
C LYS A 375 -11.86 9.05 30.00
N ASP A 376 -11.67 9.88 31.01
CA ASP A 376 -10.40 10.57 31.27
C ASP A 376 -9.22 9.59 31.38
N GLY A 377 -8.19 9.77 30.56
CA GLY A 377 -6.94 9.00 30.60
C GLY A 377 -6.03 9.50 31.71
N VAL A 378 -6.17 8.95 32.91
CA VAL A 378 -5.42 9.37 34.11
C VAL A 378 -3.99 8.84 34.08
N ILE A 379 -3.02 9.70 34.37
CA ILE A 379 -1.59 9.35 34.47
C ILE A 379 -1.25 9.14 35.94
N ASN A 380 -0.83 7.93 36.30
CA ASN A 380 -0.51 7.49 37.65
C ASN A 380 0.96 7.05 37.76
N LEU A 381 1.61 7.38 38.87
CA LEU A 381 2.87 6.75 39.27
C LEU A 381 2.56 5.52 40.13
N VAL A 382 2.93 4.32 39.66
CA VAL A 382 2.71 3.04 40.34
C VAL A 382 4.00 2.24 40.28
N ASP A 383 4.51 1.75 41.42
CA ASP A 383 5.74 0.95 41.52
C ASP A 383 6.95 1.60 40.78
N GLY A 384 7.12 2.91 40.95
CA GLY A 384 8.16 3.72 40.29
C GLY A 384 7.99 3.89 38.77
N LYS A 385 6.84 3.49 38.21
CA LYS A 385 6.54 3.55 36.76
C LYS A 385 5.43 4.54 36.49
N VAL A 386 5.64 5.42 35.51
CA VAL A 386 4.59 6.30 34.98
C VAL A 386 3.71 5.49 34.03
N ARG A 387 2.47 5.25 34.44
CA ARG A 387 1.45 4.50 33.67
C ARG A 387 0.26 5.39 33.33
N GLN A 388 -0.44 5.08 32.24
CA GLN A 388 -1.69 5.75 31.88
C GLN A 388 -2.66 4.73 31.29
N ASP A 389 -3.83 4.60 31.91
CA ASP A 389 -4.87 3.66 31.49
C ASP A 389 -5.96 4.43 30.73
N ILE A 390 -6.31 3.96 29.53
CA ILE A 390 -7.10 4.72 28.55
C ILE A 390 -8.21 3.86 27.95
N SER A 391 -9.42 4.43 27.82
CA SER A 391 -10.52 3.87 27.05
C SER A 391 -10.81 4.76 25.83
N LEU A 392 -10.62 4.23 24.62
CA LEU A 392 -10.72 4.97 23.35
C LEU A 392 -11.92 4.53 22.54
N ARG A 393 -12.74 5.47 22.06
CA ARG A 393 -13.77 5.24 21.04
C ARG A 393 -13.10 5.31 19.68
N LEU A 394 -13.25 4.25 18.91
CA LEU A 394 -12.77 4.21 17.53
C LEU A 394 -13.57 5.19 16.66
N GLN A 395 -12.85 5.91 15.82
CA GLN A 395 -13.35 6.84 14.80
C GLN A 395 -13.41 6.14 13.44
N ASN A 396 -14.11 6.75 12.49
CA ASN A 396 -14.29 6.22 11.13
C ASN A 396 -14.89 4.79 11.10
N VAL A 397 -15.69 4.46 12.12
CA VAL A 397 -16.38 3.19 12.31
C VAL A 397 -17.70 3.38 13.08
N GLU A 398 -18.67 2.50 12.87
CA GLU A 398 -19.99 2.57 13.49
C GLU A 398 -20.01 2.20 14.99
N LYS A 399 -19.09 1.34 15.44
CA LYS A 399 -18.94 0.93 16.85
C LYS A 399 -17.56 0.35 17.15
N GLY A 400 -17.11 0.59 18.39
CA GLY A 400 -15.91 -0.02 18.95
C GLY A 400 -15.27 0.84 20.03
N VAL A 401 -14.86 0.19 21.13
CA VAL A 401 -14.04 0.78 22.18
C VAL A 401 -12.82 -0.10 22.42
N LEU A 402 -11.63 0.51 22.50
CA LEU A 402 -10.39 -0.14 22.94
C LEU A 402 -10.07 0.25 24.38
N GLU A 403 -9.52 -0.69 25.15
CA GLU A 403 -8.84 -0.42 26.42
C GLU A 403 -7.35 -0.68 26.25
N ILE A 404 -6.53 0.31 26.62
CA ILE A 404 -5.07 0.31 26.44
C ILE A 404 -4.42 0.86 27.71
N GLU A 405 -3.37 0.18 28.19
CA GLU A 405 -2.48 0.70 29.24
C GLU A 405 -1.16 1.13 28.59
N LEU A 406 -0.66 2.30 28.94
CA LEU A 406 0.65 2.80 28.52
C LEU A 406 1.62 2.78 29.70
N GLU A 407 2.89 2.48 29.43
CA GLU A 407 4.01 2.58 30.35
C GLU A 407 5.19 3.19 29.59
N CYS A 408 5.69 4.34 30.05
CA CYS A 408 6.85 4.98 29.44
C CYS A 408 8.12 4.52 30.18
N ILE A 409 9.13 4.12 29.42
CA ILE A 409 10.41 3.62 29.93
C ILE A 409 11.50 4.56 29.37
N PRO A 410 12.23 5.32 30.20
CA PRO A 410 13.32 6.15 29.71
C PRO A 410 14.48 5.28 29.20
N LEU A 411 15.31 5.84 28.30
CA LEU A 411 16.54 5.20 27.81
C LEU A 411 17.78 5.57 28.63
N THR A 412 17.62 6.45 29.61
CA THR A 412 18.64 6.84 30.59
C THR A 412 18.81 5.76 31.66
N GLN A 413 19.98 5.12 31.70
CA GLN A 413 20.38 4.12 32.69
C GLN A 413 21.86 4.30 33.05
#